data_AF-A0A968ATC8-F1
#
_entry.id   AF-A0A968ATC8-F1
#
_cell.length_a   1.000
_cell.length_b   1.000
_cell.length_c   1.000
_cell.angle_alpha   90.00
_cell.angle_beta   90.00
_cell.angle_gamma   90.00
#
_symmetry.space_group_name_H-M   'P 1'
#
loop_
_entity.id
_entity.type
_entity.pdbx_description
1 polymer ?
#
loop_
_entity_poly.entity_id
_entity_poly.type
_entity_poly.pdbx_seq_one_letter_code
_entity_poly.pdbx_strand_id
1 'polypeptide(L)'
;PGYEWLKEIFLSEKGQLRIEKVRQLTTIAEELGTSITLIAIAWCLKNPNVSSVILGASRSEQLKENLTSLQVVDRLTEEVMGKIEAVLARQP
;
A
#
# COMPACT_ATOMS: atom_id res chain seq x y z
N PRO A 1 21.35 -1.10 18.50
CA PRO A 1 22.25 -0.03 18.05
C PRO A 1 22.34 -0.02 16.52
N GLY A 2 21.97 1.09 15.86
CA GLY A 2 22.03 1.25 14.40
C GLY A 2 20.71 1.55 13.68
N TYR A 3 19.58 1.63 14.41
CA TYR A 3 18.26 1.98 13.84
C TYR A 3 17.72 3.29 14.43
N GLU A 4 18.56 4.11 15.07
CA GLU A 4 18.17 5.40 15.64
C GLU A 4 17.60 6.34 14.57
N TRP A 5 18.14 6.28 13.35
CA TRP A 5 17.63 7.03 12.18
C TRP A 5 16.17 6.68 11.82
N LEU A 6 15.70 5.44 12.07
CA LEU A 6 14.28 5.08 11.85
C LEU A 6 13.38 5.77 12.85
N LYS A 7 13.80 5.89 14.11
CA LYS A 7 13.03 6.61 15.13
C LYS A 7 12.84 8.06 14.72
N GLU A 8 13.88 8.72 14.22
CA GLU A 8 13.77 10.11 13.73
C GLU A 8 12.79 10.23 12.56
N ILE A 9 12.82 9.28 11.62
CA ILE A 9 11.86 9.26 10.50
C ILE A 9 10.43 9.11 11.01
N PHE A 10 10.17 8.14 11.88
CA PHE A 10 8.82 7.85 12.37
C PHE A 10 8.30 8.90 13.36
N LEU A 11 9.16 9.50 14.17
CA LEU A 11 8.80 10.53 15.14
C LEU A 11 8.66 11.92 14.50
N SER A 12 9.21 12.13 13.31
CA SER A 12 8.96 13.36 12.57
C SER A 12 7.47 13.54 12.27
N GLU A 13 7.02 14.80 12.19
CA GLU A 13 5.64 15.14 11.81
C GLU A 13 5.22 14.47 10.49
N LYS A 14 6.11 14.50 9.48
CA LYS A 14 5.88 13.82 8.19
C LYS A 14 5.76 12.30 8.33
N GLY A 15 6.52 11.69 9.23
CA GLY A 15 6.45 10.26 9.54
C GLY A 15 5.11 9.88 10.16
N GLN A 16 4.66 10.65 11.15
CA GLN A 16 3.36 10.47 11.79
C GLN A 16 2.20 10.61 10.80
N LEU A 17 2.27 11.62 9.91
CA LEU A 17 1.28 11.77 8.83
C LEU A 17 1.26 10.57 7.87
N ARG A 18 2.41 10.00 7.52
CA ARG A 18 2.49 8.79 6.69
C ARG A 18 1.89 7.58 7.40
N ILE A 19 2.19 7.39 8.68
CA ILE A 19 1.61 6.30 9.49
C ILE A 19 0.09 6.44 9.52
N GLU A 20 -0.43 7.65 9.70
CA GLU A 20 -1.87 7.89 9.72
C GLU A 20 -2.55 7.58 8.39
N LYS A 21 -1.93 7.97 7.26
CA LYS A 21 -2.39 7.54 5.93
C LYS A 21 -2.40 6.02 5.79
N VAL A 22 -1.35 5.33 6.26
CA VAL A 22 -1.31 3.85 6.22
C VAL A 22 -2.44 3.25 7.05
N ARG A 23 -2.78 3.82 8.22
CA ARG A 23 -3.94 3.36 9.02
C ARG A 23 -5.25 3.48 8.25
N GLN A 24 -5.49 4.62 7.63
CA GLN A 24 -6.70 4.83 6.81
C GLN A 24 -6.76 3.87 5.62
N LEU A 25 -5.65 3.65 4.93
CA LEU A 25 -5.59 2.66 3.85
C LEU A 25 -5.79 1.23 4.35
N THR A 26 -5.35 0.92 5.57
CA THR A 26 -5.58 -0.38 6.21
C THR A 26 -7.07 -0.61 6.44
N THR A 27 -7.81 0.41 6.90
CA THR A 27 -9.27 0.32 7.04
C THR A 27 -9.96 0.03 5.71
N ILE A 28 -9.55 0.68 4.61
CA ILE A 28 -10.08 0.38 3.27
C ILE A 28 -9.76 -1.08 2.87
N ALA A 29 -8.58 -1.59 3.21
CA ALA A 29 -8.23 -2.98 2.95
C ALA A 29 -9.10 -3.97 3.72
N GLU A 30 -9.38 -3.68 4.98
CA GLU A 30 -10.25 -4.49 5.84
C GLU A 30 -11.69 -4.51 5.32
N GLU A 31 -12.23 -3.37 4.87
CA GLU A 31 -13.56 -3.28 4.22
C GLU A 31 -13.64 -4.17 2.97
N LEU A 32 -12.53 -4.30 2.24
CA LEU A 32 -12.39 -5.19 1.08
C LEU A 32 -11.96 -6.60 1.46
N GLY A 33 -11.88 -6.96 2.75
CA GLY A 33 -11.46 -8.29 3.19
C GLY A 33 -10.11 -8.72 2.62
N THR A 34 -9.17 -7.78 2.49
CA THR A 34 -7.82 -8.00 1.98
C THR A 34 -6.80 -7.30 2.88
N SER A 35 -5.50 -7.39 2.54
CA SER A 35 -4.45 -6.71 3.28
C SER A 35 -3.97 -5.46 2.56
N ILE A 36 -3.47 -4.49 3.33
CA ILE A 36 -2.88 -3.26 2.78
C ILE A 36 -1.72 -3.56 1.82
N THR A 37 -0.96 -4.63 2.09
CA THR A 37 0.14 -5.09 1.22
C THR A 37 -0.40 -5.46 -0.17
N LEU A 38 -1.49 -6.24 -0.22
CA LEU A 38 -2.09 -6.66 -1.49
C LEU A 38 -2.72 -5.48 -2.23
N ILE A 39 -3.39 -4.56 -1.52
CA ILE A 39 -3.89 -3.32 -2.13
C ILE A 39 -2.77 -2.48 -2.71
N ALA A 40 -1.65 -2.31 -2.00
CA ALA A 40 -0.54 -1.49 -2.49
C ALA A 40 0.06 -2.04 -3.79
N ILE A 41 0.23 -3.37 -3.89
CA ILE A 41 0.72 -4.02 -5.12
C ILE A 41 -0.33 -3.90 -6.23
N ALA A 42 -1.59 -4.20 -5.93
CA ALA A 42 -2.68 -4.11 -6.91
C ALA A 42 -2.87 -2.67 -7.43
N TRP A 43 -2.71 -1.66 -6.57
CA TRP A 43 -2.76 -0.25 -6.94
C TRP A 43 -1.65 0.12 -7.92
N CYS A 44 -0.42 -0.36 -7.69
CA CYS A 44 0.69 -0.19 -8.64
C CYS A 44 0.38 -0.86 -10.00
N LEU A 45 -0.20 -2.06 -9.99
CA LEU A 45 -0.56 -2.80 -11.20
C LEU A 45 -1.74 -2.17 -11.97
N LYS A 46 -2.64 -1.46 -11.29
CA LYS A 46 -3.80 -0.80 -11.92
C LYS A 46 -3.39 0.41 -12.76
N ASN A 47 -2.20 0.98 -12.53
CA ASN A 47 -1.72 2.14 -13.27
C ASN A 47 -1.33 1.75 -14.71
N PRO A 48 -1.98 2.29 -15.76
CA PRO A 48 -1.70 1.93 -17.15
C PRO A 48 -0.28 2.31 -17.61
N ASN A 49 0.40 3.20 -16.89
CA ASN A 49 1.78 3.60 -17.17
C ASN A 49 2.82 2.65 -16.55
N VAL A 50 2.39 1.62 -15.82
CA VAL A 50 3.26 0.64 -15.15
C VAL A 50 3.18 -0.68 -15.89
N SER A 51 4.29 -1.12 -16.48
CA SER A 51 4.36 -2.42 -17.17
C SER A 51 4.65 -3.59 -16.23
N SER A 52 5.30 -3.33 -15.09
CA SER A 52 5.68 -4.36 -14.12
C SER A 52 5.90 -3.78 -12.72
N VAL A 53 5.68 -4.60 -11.69
CA VAL A 53 5.93 -4.27 -10.29
C VAL A 53 6.99 -5.20 -9.72
N ILE A 54 8.08 -4.63 -9.20
CA ILE A 54 9.17 -5.39 -8.57
C ILE A 54 8.79 -5.71 -7.13
N LEU A 55 8.75 -7.00 -6.79
CA LEU A 55 8.40 -7.47 -5.45
C LEU A 55 9.65 -7.80 -4.65
N GLY A 56 9.73 -7.28 -3.42
CA GLY A 56 10.70 -7.71 -2.42
C GLY A 56 10.04 -8.62 -1.38
N ALA A 57 10.64 -9.77 -1.10
CA ALA A 57 10.19 -10.70 -0.07
C ALA A 57 11.41 -11.34 0.61
N SER A 58 11.38 -11.44 1.94
CA SER A 58 12.43 -12.10 2.72
C SER A 58 12.15 -13.59 2.96
N ARG A 59 10.94 -14.04 2.62
CA ARG A 59 10.47 -15.42 2.78
C ARG A 59 9.63 -15.84 1.57
N SER A 60 9.60 -17.12 1.25
CA SER A 60 8.84 -17.62 0.09
C SER A 60 7.33 -17.42 0.24
N GLU A 61 6.82 -17.47 1.47
CA GLU A 61 5.41 -17.30 1.80
C GLU A 61 4.94 -15.89 1.51
N GLN A 62 5.77 -14.87 1.80
CA GLN A 62 5.46 -13.48 1.47
C GLN A 62 5.38 -13.26 -0.04
N LEU A 63 6.27 -13.91 -0.81
CA LEU A 63 6.18 -13.85 -2.27
C LEU A 63 4.88 -14.47 -2.78
N LYS A 64 4.52 -15.65 -2.27
CA LYS A 64 3.26 -16.33 -2.64
C LYS A 64 2.04 -15.48 -2.29
N GLU A 65 2.03 -14.87 -1.11
CA GLU A 65 0.99 -13.93 -0.69
C GLU A 65 0.94 -12.73 -1.63
N ASN A 66 2.06 -12.04 -1.87
CA ASN A 66 2.14 -10.89 -2.76
C ASN A 66 1.60 -11.17 -4.17
N LEU A 67 1.82 -12.38 -4.71
CA LEU A 67 1.29 -12.79 -6.02
C LEU A 67 -0.24 -12.87 -6.06
N THR A 68 -0.91 -13.08 -4.91
CA THR A 68 -2.39 -13.07 -4.83
C THR A 68 -2.98 -11.67 -5.05
N SER A 69 -2.16 -10.62 -5.05
CA SER A 69 -2.60 -9.24 -5.36
C SER A 69 -3.27 -9.11 -6.73
N LEU A 70 -2.97 -9.99 -7.69
CA LEU A 70 -3.65 -10.07 -8.98
C LEU A 70 -5.17 -10.24 -8.84
N GLN A 71 -5.62 -10.96 -7.81
CA GLN A 71 -7.05 -11.17 -7.52
C GLN A 71 -7.73 -9.92 -6.92
N VAL A 72 -6.93 -8.93 -6.49
CA VAL A 72 -7.39 -7.68 -5.89
C VAL A 72 -7.48 -6.56 -6.93
N VAL A 73 -6.74 -6.63 -8.04
CA VAL A 73 -6.69 -5.58 -9.08
C VAL A 73 -8.08 -5.20 -9.60
N ASP A 74 -8.95 -6.19 -9.86
CA ASP A 74 -10.31 -5.93 -10.36
C ASP A 74 -11.27 -5.45 -9.27
N ARG A 75 -10.92 -5.65 -8.00
CA ARG A 75 -11.69 -5.19 -6.84
C ARG A 75 -11.41 -3.74 -6.49
N LEU A 76 -10.31 -3.17 -7.00
CA LEU A 76 -10.03 -1.73 -6.95
C LEU A 76 -10.89 -1.02 -8.01
N THR A 77 -12.18 -0.89 -7.71
CA THR A 77 -13.13 -0.12 -8.52
C THR A 77 -12.79 1.37 -8.49
N GLU A 78 -13.39 2.16 -9.38
CA GLU A 78 -13.21 3.61 -9.41
C GLU A 78 -13.54 4.27 -8.06
N GLU A 79 -14.57 3.77 -7.36
CA GLU A 79 -14.92 4.24 -6.02
C GLU A 79 -13.81 3.98 -5.00
N VAL A 80 -13.28 2.75 -4.98
CA VAL A 80 -12.19 2.37 -4.08
C VAL A 80 -10.92 3.16 -4.39
N MET A 81 -10.61 3.32 -5.68
CA MET A 81 -9.48 4.13 -6.13
C MET A 81 -9.63 5.59 -5.69
N GLY A 82 -10.84 6.16 -5.79
CA GLY A 82 -11.14 7.49 -5.28
C GLY A 82 -10.91 7.61 -3.76
N LYS A 83 -11.30 6.61 -2.97
CA LYS A 83 -11.00 6.56 -1.53
C LYS A 83 -9.49 6.52 -1.26
N ILE A 84 -8.76 5.68 -1.98
CA ILE A 84 -7.29 5.57 -1.86
C ILE A 84 -6.62 6.90 -2.22
N GLU A 85 -7.03 7.54 -3.31
CA GLU A 85 -6.51 8.83 -3.76
C GLU A 85 -6.80 9.96 -2.77
N ALA A 86 -7.99 9.98 -2.17
CA ALA A 86 -8.34 10.95 -1.13
C ALA A 86 -7.42 10.83 0.10
N VAL A 87 -7.07 9.61 0.52
CA VAL A 87 -6.13 9.37 1.62
C VAL A 87 -4.70 9.75 1.23
N LEU A 88 -4.28 9.37 0.01
CA LEU A 88 -2.92 9.64 -0.46
C LEU A 88 -2.69 11.12 -0.76
N ALA A 89 -3.74 11.87 -1.14
CA ALA A 89 -3.74 13.29 -1.49
C ALA A 89 -2.45 13.66 -2.24
N ARG A 90 -2.28 13.08 -3.44
CA ARG A 90 -1.35 13.63 -4.44
C ARG A 90 -2.03 14.85 -5.05
N GLN A 91 -1.58 16.05 -4.69
CA GLN A 91 -1.53 17.07 -5.73
C GLN A 91 -0.49 16.60 -6.76
N PRO A 92 -0.79 16.71 -8.06
CA PRO A 92 0.08 16.23 -9.14
C PRO A 92 1.51 16.78 -9.06
#